data_AF-A0A9X6Y9M4-F1
#
_entry.id   AF-A0A9X6Y9M4-F1
#
_cell.length_a   1.000
_cell.length_b   1.000
_cell.length_c   1.000
_cell.angle_alpha   90.00
_cell.angle_beta   90.00
_cell.angle_gamma   90.00
#
_symmetry.space_group_name_H-M   'P 1'
#
loop_
_entity.id
_entity.type
_entity.pdbx_description
1 polymer ?
#
loop_
_entity_poly.entity_id
_entity_poly.type
_entity_poly.pdbx_seq_one_letter_code
_entity_poly.pdbx_strand_id
1 'polypeptide(L)' 'MKRFLNTLLQFVVLSIMLHLLFDIVGWLVFNAPIKNKQIIISLITTSWVMYMYRDKFFQKFTSN' A
#
# COMPACT_ATOMS: atom_id res chain seq x y z
N MET A 1 -2.31 12.81 -18.50
CA MET A 1 -1.69 13.62 -17.43
C MET A 1 -2.58 13.80 -16.21
N LYS A 2 -3.75 14.47 -16.29
CA LYS A 2 -4.61 14.76 -15.12
C LYS A 2 -5.01 13.52 -14.30
N ARG A 3 -5.45 12.44 -14.95
CA ARG A 3 -5.85 11.19 -14.28
C ARG A 3 -4.68 10.50 -13.56
N PHE A 4 -3.49 10.50 -14.18
CA PHE A 4 -2.28 9.92 -13.62
C PHE A 4 -1.83 10.67 -12.36
N LEU A 5 -1.77 12.01 -12.43
CA LEU A 5 -1.45 12.85 -11.27
C LEU A 5 -2.44 12.65 -10.12
N ASN A 6 -3.73 12.50 -10.41
CA ASN A 6 -4.74 12.26 -9.38
C ASN A 6 -4.55 10.90 -8.69
N THR A 7 -4.23 9.85 -9.46
CA THR A 7 -3.92 8.52 -8.91
C THR A 7 -2.64 8.52 -8.07
N LEU A 8 -1.63 9.27 -8.49
CA LEU A 8 -0.37 9.42 -7.75
C LEU A 8 -0.61 10.20 -6.44
N LEU A 9 -1.41 11.26 -6.47
CA LEU A 9 -1.81 12.00 -5.29
C LEU A 9 -2.62 11.12 -4.32
N GLN A 10 -3.60 10.35 -4.82
CA GLN A 10 -4.35 9.38 -4.01
C GLN A 10 -3.42 8.35 -3.36
N PHE A 11 -2.41 7.87 -4.08
CA PHE A 11 -1.43 6.93 -3.54
C PHE A 11 -0.60 7.53 -2.40
N VAL A 12 -0.12 8.78 -2.57
CA VAL A 12 0.61 9.50 -1.51
C VAL A 12 -0.28 9.70 -0.28
N VAL A 13 -1.52 10.14 -0.47
CA VAL A 13 -2.48 10.35 0.62
C VAL A 13 -2.76 9.04 1.37
N LEU A 14 -2.98 7.94 0.65
CA LEU A 14 -3.19 6.62 1.26
C LEU A 14 -1.97 6.16 2.08
N SER A 15 -0.76 6.39 1.55
CA SER A 15 0.49 6.01 2.23
C SER A 15 0.65 6.75 3.56
N ILE A 16 0.33 8.05 3.59
CA ILE A 16 0.37 8.86 4.80
C ILE A 16 -0.68 8.39 5.82
N MET A 17 -1.93 8.16 5.37
CA MET A 17 -2.98 7.63 6.25
C MET A 17 -2.61 6.28 6.85
N LEU A 18 -1.99 5.40 6.07
CA LEU A 18 -1.60 4.08 6.55
C LEU A 18 -0.49 4.17 7.62
N HIS A 19 0.50 5.05 7.45
CA HIS A 19 1.52 5.29 8.47
C HIS A 19 0.91 5.82 9.77
N LEU A 20 0.00 6.80 9.68
CA LEU A 20 -0.69 7.36 10.84
C LEU A 20 -1.53 6.30 11.55
N LEU A 21 -2.24 5.46 10.79
CA LEU A 21 -3.07 4.40 11.36
C LEU A 21 -2.21 3.37 12.10
N PHE A 22 -1.06 2.99 11.55
CA PHE A 22 -0.11 2.10 12.23
C PHE A 22 0.46 2.74 13.51
N ASP A 23 0.74 4.04 13.50
CA ASP A 23 1.19 4.73 14.71
C ASP A 23 0.10 4.77 15.78
N ILE A 24 -1.13 5.15 15.43
CA ILE A 24 -2.27 5.17 16.36
C ILE A 24 -2.53 3.77 16.94
N VAL A 25 -2.56 2.73 16.11
CA VAL A 25 -2.76 1.34 16.56
C VAL A 25 -1.58 0.86 17.42
N GLY A 26 -0.35 1.25 17.08
CA GLY A 26 0.84 0.99 17.88
C GLY A 26 0.70 1.52 19.30
N TRP A 27 0.37 2.80 19.41
CA TRP A 27 0.12 3.46 20.69
C TRP A 27 -1.08 2.87 21.42
N LEU A 28 -2.17 2.54 20.73
CA LEU A 28 -3.41 2.11 21.37
C LEU A 28 -3.38 0.65 21.84
N VAL A 29 -2.77 -0.26 21.07
CA VAL A 29 -2.77 -1.70 21.35
C VAL A 29 -1.52 -2.14 22.12
N PHE A 30 -0.37 -1.57 21.79
CA PHE A 30 0.92 -2.00 22.33
C PHE A 30 1.53 -0.99 23.31
N ASN A 31 0.89 0.18 23.49
CA ASN A 31 1.42 1.31 24.25
C ASN A 31 2.86 1.69 23.82
N ALA A 32 3.19 1.41 22.56
CA ALA A 32 4.53 1.54 22.01
C ALA A 32 4.48 1.71 20.49
N PRO A 33 5.42 2.48 19.90
CA PRO A 33 5.49 2.59 18.44
C PRO A 33 5.84 1.25 17.81
N ILE A 34 5.16 0.90 16.71
CA ILE A 34 5.43 -0.35 15.97
C ILE A 34 6.80 -0.26 15.31
N LYS A 35 7.76 -1.00 15.86
CA LYS A 35 9.07 -1.21 15.25
C LYS A 35 8.87 -2.01 13.97
N ASN A 36 9.50 -1.56 12.88
CA ASN A 36 9.41 -2.16 11.54
C ASN A 36 8.07 -1.95 10.79
N LYS A 37 7.27 -0.94 11.16
CA LYS A 37 6.05 -0.56 10.43
C LYS A 37 6.26 -0.39 8.91
N GLN A 38 7.44 0.08 8.49
CA GLN A 38 7.80 0.24 7.08
C GLN A 38 7.78 -1.09 6.31
N ILE A 39 8.21 -2.20 6.92
CA ILE A 39 8.21 -3.53 6.29
C ILE A 39 6.77 -4.01 6.09
N ILE A 40 5.93 -3.84 7.11
CA ILE A 40 4.51 -4.23 7.06
C ILE A 40 3.77 -3.41 6.00
N ILE A 41 3.98 -2.09 6.00
CA ILE A 41 3.41 -1.18 5.00
C ILE A 41 3.90 -1.55 3.59
N SER A 42 5.18 -1.84 3.42
CA SER A 42 5.75 -2.28 2.13
C SER A 42 5.11 -3.58 1.64
N LEU A 43 4.91 -4.56 2.53
CA LEU A 43 4.21 -5.82 2.23
C LEU A 43 2.77 -5.56 1.76
N ILE A 44 1.99 -4.78 2.51
CA ILE A 44 0.61 -4.44 2.15
C ILE A 44 0.56 -3.74 0.78
N THR A 45 1.48 -2.80 0.55
CA THR A 45 1.54 -2.04 -0.70
C THR A 45 1.91 -2.93 -1.87
N THR A 46 2.89 -3.84 -1.69
CA THR A 46 3.32 -4.80 -2.71
C THR A 46 2.19 -5.78 -3.05
N SER A 47 1.52 -6.34 -2.03
CA SER A 47 0.36 -7.21 -2.22
C SER A 47 -0.78 -6.49 -2.94
N TRP A 48 -1.03 -5.22 -2.62
CA TRP A 48 -2.04 -4.41 -3.30
C TRP A 48 -1.73 -4.18 -4.78
N VAL A 49 -0.49 -3.81 -5.09
CA VAL A 49 -0.03 -3.64 -6.48
C VAL A 49 -0.15 -4.96 -7.23
N MET A 50 0.30 -6.06 -6.63
CA MET A 50 0.21 -7.39 -7.23
C MET A 50 -1.25 -7.80 -7.48
N TYR A 51 -2.17 -7.48 -6.56
CA TYR A 51 -3.61 -7.70 -6.74
C TYR A 51 -4.19 -6.86 -7.88
N MET A 52 -3.87 -5.57 -7.94
CA MET A 52 -4.40 -4.68 -8.99
C MET A 52 -3.88 -5.05 -10.39
N TYR A 53 -2.63 -5.49 -10.48
CA TYR A 53 -2.04 -5.94 -11.74
C TYR A 53 -2.22 -7.44 -11.99
N ARG A 54 -2.88 -8.17 -11.09
CA ARG A 54 -3.07 -9.62 -11.16
C ARG A 54 -3.60 -10.03 -12.53
N ASP A 55 -4.73 -9.48 -12.94
CA ASP A 55 -5.40 -9.90 -14.19
C ASP A 55 -4.55 -9.59 -15.42
N LYS A 56 -3.85 -8.44 -15.45
CA LYS A 56 -2.94 -8.09 -16.55
C LYS A 56 -1.66 -8.92 -16.55
N PHE A 57 -1.18 -9.30 -15.37
CA PHE A 57 -0.02 -10.17 -15.20
C PHE A 57 -0.36 -11.55 -15.77
N PHE A 58 -1.44 -12.18 -15.30
CA PHE A 58 -1.90 -13.48 -15.81
C PHE A 58 -2.19 -13.45 -17.31
N GLN A 59 -2.87 -12.41 -17.81
CA GLN A 59 -3.15 -12.27 -19.25
C GLN A 59 -1.86 -12.19 -20.10
N LYS A 60 -0.78 -11.61 -19.58
CA LYS A 60 0.52 -11.55 -20.25
C LYS A 60 1.28 -12.89 -20.24
N PHE A 61 0.99 -13.80 -19.31
CA PHE A 61 1.57 -15.14 -19.26
C PHE A 61 0.70 -16.20 -19.96
N THR A 62 -0.58 -15.91 -20.23
CA THR A 62 -1.49 -16.81 -20.93
C THR A 62 -1.83 -16.38 -22.36
N SER A 63 -1.40 -15.21 -22.83
CA SER A 63 -1.52 -14.84 -24.24
C SER A 63 -0.44 -15.55 -25.05
N ASN A 64 -0.83 -16.67 -25.66
CA ASN A 64 -0.05 -17.41 -26.64
C ASN A 64 0.10 -16.63 -27.95
#